data_AF-A0A942DBC9-F1
#
_entry.id   AF-A0A942DBC9-F1
#
_cell.length_a   1.000
_cell.length_b   1.000
_cell.length_c   1.000
_cell.angle_alpha   90.00
_cell.angle_beta   90.00
_cell.angle_gamma   90.00
#
_symmetry.space_group_name_H-M   'P 1'
#
loop_
_entity.id
_entity.type
_entity.pdbx_description
1 polymer ?
#
loop_
_entity_poly.entity_id
_entity_poly.type
_entity_poly.pdbx_seq_one_letter_code
_entity_poly.pdbx_strand_id
1 'polypeptide(L)'
;MCTSSLDLLTGTLHRPSNYWLSYLSAGHPETPLCVLADLAHSADHTIRMRVAENKLTPVFIQRMLVNDSHPDVRSALAENPAVSEEILWKLAKDEDPIVRYELADNPRVALTVLVTLVNDENPYVSVRAEQTMEKILGATRPAQKSKKAQMLAA
;
A
#
# COMPACT_ATOMS: atom_id res chain seq x y z
N MET A 1 48.02 -19.31 13.65
CA MET A 1 48.44 -17.89 13.66
C MET A 1 47.20 -17.04 13.76
N CYS A 2 47.19 -16.13 14.75
CA CYS A 2 46.44 -14.88 14.83
C CYS A 2 44.95 -14.88 14.48
N THR A 3 44.11 -14.69 15.50
CA THR A 3 43.52 -13.36 15.76
C THR A 3 43.35 -13.21 17.26
N SER A 4 43.97 -12.16 17.80
CA SER A 4 44.03 -11.86 19.22
C SER A 4 42.70 -11.30 19.71
N SER A 5 42.34 -11.75 20.90
CA SER A 5 41.34 -11.19 21.82
C SER A 5 41.54 -9.68 22.06
N LEU A 6 41.08 -8.82 21.14
CA LEU A 6 41.06 -7.37 21.34
C LEU A 6 39.88 -6.63 20.66
N ASP A 7 38.82 -7.33 20.23
CA ASP A 7 37.62 -6.69 19.65
C ASP A 7 36.47 -6.51 20.66
N LEU A 8 36.69 -6.82 21.94
CA LEU A 8 35.65 -6.76 22.99
C LEU A 8 35.59 -5.43 23.77
N LEU A 9 36.41 -4.42 23.43
CA LEU A 9 36.55 -3.21 24.27
C LEU A 9 36.29 -1.85 23.60
N THR A 10 35.91 -1.80 22.32
CA THR A 10 35.48 -0.55 21.68
C THR A 10 34.06 -0.73 21.14
N GLY A 11 33.08 -0.32 21.95
CA GLY A 11 31.65 -0.40 21.67
C GLY A 11 31.19 0.49 20.51
N THR A 12 31.69 0.25 19.31
CA THR A 12 31.13 0.75 18.05
C THR A 12 31.46 -0.26 16.95
N LEU A 13 30.64 -1.31 16.84
CA LEU A 13 30.47 -1.99 15.57
C LEU A 13 29.93 -0.94 14.59
N HIS A 14 30.81 -0.36 13.78
CA HIS A 14 30.40 0.40 12.61
C HIS A 14 29.72 -0.60 11.66
N ARG A 15 28.41 -0.83 11.86
CA ARG A 15 27.60 -1.59 10.91
C ARG A 15 27.66 -0.80 9.60
N PRO A 16 28.13 -1.40 8.48
CA PRO A 16 28.00 -0.75 7.19
C PRO A 16 26.53 -0.39 6.98
N SER A 17 26.26 0.66 6.20
CA SER A 17 24.91 1.05 5.84
C SER A 17 24.18 -0.15 5.20
N ASN A 18 23.46 -0.88 6.02
CA ASN A 18 22.64 -2.02 5.61
C ASN A 18 21.33 -1.52 4.97
N TYR A 19 21.34 -0.31 4.40
CA TYR A 19 20.21 0.33 3.75
C TYR A 19 19.53 -0.63 2.78
N TRP A 20 20.30 -1.27 1.90
CA TRP A 20 19.77 -2.21 0.91
C TRP A 20 19.14 -3.44 1.57
N LEU A 21 19.71 -3.96 2.67
CA LEU A 21 19.16 -5.11 3.39
C LEU A 21 17.87 -4.73 4.11
N SER A 22 17.82 -3.56 4.75
CA SER A 22 16.61 -3.02 5.36
C SER A 22 15.51 -2.78 4.33
N TYR A 23 15.87 -2.23 3.17
CA TYR A 23 14.94 -1.95 2.07
C TYR A 23 14.34 -3.24 1.50
N LEU A 24 15.18 -4.24 1.23
CA LEU A 24 14.72 -5.55 0.76
C LEU A 24 13.87 -6.27 1.81
N SER A 25 14.30 -6.24 3.07
CA SER A 25 13.56 -6.86 4.17
C SER A 25 12.19 -6.20 4.36
N ALA A 26 12.09 -4.87 4.27
CA ALA A 26 10.82 -4.17 4.46
C ALA A 26 9.72 -4.66 3.49
N GLY A 27 10.08 -4.90 2.22
CA GLY A 27 9.14 -5.37 1.21
C GLY A 27 9.02 -6.89 1.04
N HIS A 28 9.79 -7.69 1.79
CA HIS A 28 9.78 -9.14 1.63
C HIS A 28 8.54 -9.75 2.32
N PRO A 29 7.76 -10.64 1.65
CA PRO A 29 6.52 -11.18 2.21
C PRO A 29 6.70 -11.94 3.53
N GLU A 30 7.83 -12.63 3.71
CA GLU A 30 8.08 -13.46 4.91
C GLU A 30 8.91 -12.75 5.97
N THR A 31 9.00 -11.42 5.92
CA THR A 31 9.77 -10.68 6.93
C THR A 31 9.18 -10.90 8.32
N PRO A 32 10.00 -11.35 9.29
CA PRO A 32 9.53 -11.57 10.65
C PRO A 32 8.88 -10.30 11.22
N LEU A 33 7.79 -10.49 11.96
CA LEU A 33 6.99 -9.38 12.49
C LEU A 33 7.82 -8.36 13.28
N CYS A 34 8.75 -8.82 14.11
CA CYS A 34 9.63 -7.94 14.88
C CYS A 34 10.48 -7.04 13.98
N VAL A 35 11.08 -7.61 12.93
CA VAL A 35 11.88 -6.86 11.96
C VAL A 35 11.01 -5.87 11.19
N LEU A 36 9.82 -6.28 10.76
CA LEU A 36 8.90 -5.40 10.05
C LEU A 36 8.44 -4.23 10.93
N ALA A 37 8.18 -4.49 12.21
CA ALA A 37 7.83 -3.46 13.19
C ALA A 37 8.98 -2.48 13.44
N ASP A 38 10.23 -2.96 13.53
CA ASP A 38 11.40 -2.09 13.67
C ASP A 38 11.60 -1.21 12.43
N LEU A 39 11.47 -1.79 11.23
CA LEU A 39 11.61 -1.07 9.96
C LEU A 39 10.51 -0.01 9.76
N ALA A 40 9.31 -0.25 10.30
CA ALA A 40 8.22 0.72 10.27
C ALA A 40 8.52 1.99 11.08
N HIS A 41 9.48 1.96 12.00
CA HIS A 41 9.97 3.12 12.77
C HIS A 41 11.27 3.70 12.22
N SER A 42 11.74 3.23 11.06
CA SER A 42 12.95 3.74 10.42
C SER A 42 12.88 5.26 10.24
N ALA A 43 13.97 5.97 10.49
CA ALA A 43 14.06 7.40 10.18
C ALA A 43 13.92 7.69 8.67
N ASP A 44 14.30 6.71 7.84
CA ASP A 44 14.19 6.78 6.38
C ASP A 44 12.77 6.42 5.93
N HIS A 45 12.07 7.40 5.35
CA HIS A 45 10.72 7.21 4.82
C HIS A 45 10.68 6.19 3.67
N THR A 46 11.78 6.02 2.92
CA THR A 46 11.88 5.03 1.85
C THR A 46 11.74 3.61 2.41
N ILE A 47 12.30 3.35 3.59
CA ILE A 47 12.15 2.06 4.28
C ILE A 47 10.71 1.90 4.77
N ARG A 48 10.13 2.93 5.37
CA ARG A 48 8.73 2.90 5.86
C ARG A 48 7.73 2.70 4.71
N MET A 49 7.99 3.32 3.56
CA MET A 49 7.22 3.13 2.32
C MET A 49 7.26 1.66 1.87
N ARG A 50 8.44 1.02 1.89
CA ARG A 50 8.55 -0.42 1.60
C ARG A 50 7.79 -1.30 2.59
N VAL A 51 7.70 -0.90 3.86
CA VAL A 51 6.80 -1.57 4.82
C VAL A 51 5.34 -1.36 4.43
N ALA A 52 4.95 -0.15 4.02
CA ALA A 52 3.58 0.15 3.58
C ALA A 52 3.17 -0.69 2.36
N GLU A 53 4.06 -0.92 1.41
CA GLU A 53 3.82 -1.77 0.22
C GLU A 53 3.72 -3.26 0.54
N ASN A 54 4.23 -3.70 1.69
CA ASN A 54 4.26 -5.11 2.04
C ASN A 54 2.84 -5.64 2.30
N LYS A 55 2.42 -6.62 1.50
CA LYS A 55 1.07 -7.21 1.53
C LYS A 55 0.72 -7.91 2.84
N LEU A 56 1.72 -8.27 3.65
CA LEU A 56 1.51 -8.90 4.95
C LEU A 56 1.68 -7.93 6.12
N THR A 57 1.77 -6.62 5.86
CA THR A 57 1.85 -5.59 6.90
C THR A 57 0.62 -5.65 7.81
N PRO A 58 0.78 -5.99 9.09
CA PRO A 58 -0.34 -6.13 10.00
C PRO A 58 -1.05 -4.82 10.27
N VAL A 59 -2.33 -4.89 10.62
CA VAL A 59 -3.20 -3.72 10.84
C VAL A 59 -2.62 -2.72 11.85
N PHE A 60 -1.95 -3.17 12.91
CA PHE A 60 -1.35 -2.25 13.88
C PHE A 60 -0.21 -1.41 13.28
N ILE A 61 0.55 -1.96 12.33
CA ILE A 61 1.57 -1.21 11.57
C ILE A 61 0.86 -0.29 10.56
N GLN A 62 -0.19 -0.75 9.88
CA GLN A 62 -0.98 0.10 8.98
C GLN A 62 -1.54 1.35 9.71
N ARG A 63 -2.04 1.19 10.94
CA ARG A 63 -2.51 2.30 11.80
C ARG A 63 -1.43 3.33 12.13
N MET A 64 -0.17 2.91 12.17
CA MET A 64 0.95 3.83 12.31
C MET A 64 1.24 4.53 10.98
N LEU A 65 1.38 3.77 9.89
CA LEU A 65 1.79 4.28 8.58
C LEU A 65 0.75 5.18 7.92
N VAL A 66 -0.55 5.01 8.21
CA VAL A 66 -1.60 5.94 7.74
C VAL A 66 -1.47 7.35 8.35
N ASN A 67 -0.69 7.50 9.42
CA ASN A 67 -0.36 8.79 10.04
C ASN A 67 1.07 9.23 9.71
N ASP A 68 1.75 8.57 8.77
CA ASP A 68 3.13 8.92 8.45
C ASP A 68 3.21 10.36 7.94
N SER A 69 4.27 11.07 8.32
CA SER A 69 4.47 12.45 7.90
C SER A 69 4.75 12.57 6.41
N HIS A 70 5.24 11.51 5.76
CA HIS A 70 5.56 11.52 4.34
C HIS A 70 4.38 10.98 3.52
N PRO A 71 3.85 11.76 2.55
CA PRO A 71 2.73 11.32 1.73
C PRO A 71 3.07 10.07 0.92
N ASP A 72 4.31 9.89 0.46
CA ASP A 72 4.74 8.69 -0.27
C ASP A 72 4.51 7.39 0.52
N VAL A 73 4.69 7.42 1.85
CA VAL A 73 4.41 6.27 2.71
C VAL A 73 2.90 6.00 2.79
N ARG A 74 2.08 7.06 2.86
CA ARG A 74 0.62 6.95 2.89
C ARG A 74 0.04 6.51 1.54
N SER A 75 0.60 6.99 0.44
CA SER A 75 0.28 6.57 -0.94
C SER A 75 0.61 5.10 -1.15
N ALA A 76 1.80 4.65 -0.75
CA ALA A 76 2.17 3.23 -0.79
C ALA A 76 1.22 2.36 0.03
N LEU A 77 0.71 2.88 1.15
CA LEU A 77 -0.33 2.20 1.91
C LEU A 77 -1.65 2.18 1.13
N ALA A 78 -2.07 3.26 0.47
CA ALA A 78 -3.29 3.31 -0.34
C ALA A 78 -3.32 2.30 -1.50
N GLU A 79 -2.17 2.06 -2.14
CA GLU A 79 -2.01 1.06 -3.20
C GLU A 79 -2.05 -0.40 -2.66
N ASN A 80 -1.80 -0.60 -1.37
CA ASN A 80 -1.63 -1.94 -0.83
C ASN A 80 -2.98 -2.72 -0.84
N PRO A 81 -3.03 -3.90 -1.49
CA PRO A 81 -4.26 -4.67 -1.62
C PRO A 81 -4.76 -5.32 -0.31
N ALA A 82 -3.98 -5.28 0.77
CA ALA A 82 -4.29 -5.88 2.07
C ALA A 82 -4.62 -4.84 3.16
N VAL A 83 -4.91 -3.60 2.75
CA VAL A 83 -5.26 -2.52 3.67
C VAL A 83 -6.62 -2.79 4.29
N SER A 84 -6.69 -2.60 5.61
CA SER A 84 -7.94 -2.74 6.34
C SER A 84 -8.93 -1.62 6.03
N GLU A 85 -10.23 -1.92 6.11
CA GLU A 85 -11.30 -0.97 5.79
C GLU A 85 -11.22 0.34 6.60
N GLU A 86 -10.88 0.26 7.89
CA GLU A 86 -10.65 1.43 8.75
C GLU A 86 -9.61 2.40 8.15
N ILE A 87 -8.54 1.85 7.59
CA ILE A 87 -7.43 2.60 7.02
C ILE A 87 -7.81 3.19 5.66
N LEU A 88 -8.56 2.45 4.83
CA LEU A 88 -9.08 2.97 3.56
C LEU A 88 -9.91 4.24 3.77
N TRP A 89 -10.80 4.25 4.76
CA TRP A 89 -11.63 5.42 5.06
C TRP A 89 -10.84 6.63 5.53
N LYS A 90 -9.70 6.39 6.18
CA LYS A 90 -8.79 7.46 6.60
C LYS A 90 -8.02 8.03 5.41
N LEU A 91 -7.48 7.17 4.56
CA LEU A 91 -6.79 7.56 3.32
C LEU A 91 -7.73 8.30 2.35
N ALA A 92 -9.02 7.96 2.33
CA ALA A 92 -10.01 8.67 1.52
C ALA A 92 -10.25 10.12 1.94
N LYS A 93 -9.80 10.49 3.15
CA LYS A 93 -9.84 11.85 3.70
C LYS A 93 -8.45 12.42 3.91
N ASP A 94 -7.43 11.80 3.32
CA ASP A 94 -6.05 12.28 3.42
C ASP A 94 -5.96 13.70 2.88
N GLU A 95 -5.11 14.54 3.48
CA GLU A 95 -4.92 15.91 3.03
C GLU A 95 -4.26 15.98 1.65
N ASP A 96 -3.43 14.99 1.32
CA ASP A 96 -2.69 14.94 0.06
C ASP A 96 -3.55 14.31 -1.05
N PRO A 97 -3.89 15.06 -2.13
CA PRO A 97 -4.66 14.52 -3.23
C PRO A 97 -3.99 13.36 -3.96
N ILE A 98 -2.66 13.22 -3.92
CA ILE A 98 -1.94 12.09 -4.50
C ILE A 98 -2.30 10.81 -3.74
N VAL A 99 -2.32 10.85 -2.41
CA VAL A 99 -2.73 9.70 -1.58
C VAL A 99 -4.17 9.29 -1.89
N ARG A 100 -5.08 10.28 -2.01
CA ARG A 100 -6.49 10.02 -2.37
C ARG A 100 -6.63 9.47 -3.79
N TYR A 101 -5.78 9.93 -4.72
CA TYR A 101 -5.74 9.43 -6.09
C TYR A 101 -5.25 7.98 -6.17
N GLU A 102 -4.19 7.61 -5.46
CA GLU A 102 -3.71 6.22 -5.42
C GLU A 102 -4.75 5.28 -4.82
N LEU A 103 -5.48 5.75 -3.80
CA LEU A 103 -6.63 5.02 -3.26
C LEU A 103 -7.74 4.85 -4.32
N ALA A 104 -8.01 5.88 -5.12
CA ALA A 104 -8.99 5.84 -6.19
C ALA A 104 -8.58 4.91 -7.34
N ASP A 105 -7.29 4.70 -7.59
CA ASP A 105 -6.79 3.78 -8.62
C ASP A 105 -6.82 2.31 -8.17
N ASN A 106 -6.89 2.05 -6.86
CA ASN A 106 -6.87 0.71 -6.31
C ASN A 106 -8.20 -0.05 -6.57
N PRO A 107 -8.21 -1.09 -7.44
CA PRO A 107 -9.45 -1.78 -7.84
C PRO A 107 -10.00 -2.71 -6.75
N ARG A 108 -9.32 -2.86 -5.61
CA ARG A 108 -9.75 -3.70 -4.48
C ARG A 108 -10.43 -2.90 -3.39
N VAL A 109 -10.48 -1.58 -3.52
CA VAL A 109 -11.17 -0.70 -2.57
C VAL A 109 -12.68 -0.93 -2.66
N ALA A 110 -13.35 -0.84 -1.50
CA ALA A 110 -14.80 -0.97 -1.44
C ALA A 110 -15.49 0.13 -2.29
N LEU A 111 -16.55 -0.25 -3.00
CA LEU A 111 -17.34 0.69 -3.82
C LEU A 111 -17.84 1.91 -3.00
N THR A 112 -18.12 1.73 -1.71
CA THR A 112 -18.54 2.81 -0.80
C THR A 112 -17.47 3.89 -0.62
N VAL A 113 -16.19 3.49 -0.56
CA VAL A 113 -15.06 4.43 -0.51
C VAL A 113 -14.91 5.13 -1.86
N LEU A 114 -15.00 4.41 -2.98
CA LEU A 114 -14.95 5.02 -4.32
C LEU A 114 -16.07 6.04 -4.54
N VAL A 115 -17.30 5.79 -4.08
CA VAL A 115 -18.41 6.75 -4.14
C VAL A 115 -18.07 8.05 -3.39
N THR A 116 -17.32 7.96 -2.31
CA THR A 116 -16.83 9.15 -1.59
C THR A 116 -15.82 9.91 -2.45
N LEU A 117 -14.86 9.21 -3.05
CA LEU A 117 -13.81 9.80 -3.89
C LEU A 117 -14.34 10.37 -5.22
N VAL A 118 -15.47 9.89 -5.75
CA VAL A 118 -16.13 10.51 -6.92
C VAL A 118 -16.56 11.94 -6.63
N ASN A 119 -16.88 12.26 -5.37
CA ASN A 119 -17.22 13.61 -4.96
C ASN A 119 -16.02 14.38 -4.39
N ASP A 120 -14.78 13.92 -4.65
CA ASP A 120 -13.57 14.62 -4.20
C ASP A 120 -13.47 16.02 -4.80
N GLU A 121 -12.92 16.95 -4.02
CA GLU A 121 -12.67 18.33 -4.46
C GLU A 121 -11.63 18.42 -5.58
N ASN A 122 -10.71 17.45 -5.66
CA ASN A 122 -9.72 17.37 -6.71
C ASN A 122 -10.30 16.63 -7.93
N PRO A 123 -10.43 17.29 -9.10
CA PRO A 123 -11.01 16.66 -10.29
C PRO A 123 -10.27 15.41 -10.77
N TYR A 124 -8.94 15.32 -10.56
CA TYR A 124 -8.17 14.15 -10.95
C TYR A 124 -8.51 12.93 -10.08
N VAL A 125 -8.77 13.13 -8.79
CA VAL A 125 -9.20 12.08 -7.86
C VAL A 125 -10.61 11.61 -8.23
N SER A 126 -11.54 12.55 -8.42
CA SER A 126 -12.92 12.28 -8.81
C SER A 126 -13.01 11.47 -10.10
N VAL A 127 -12.37 11.92 -11.17
CA VAL A 127 -12.35 11.21 -12.46
C VAL A 127 -11.70 9.83 -12.36
N ARG A 128 -10.62 9.69 -11.58
CA ARG A 128 -9.98 8.38 -11.37
C ARG A 128 -10.92 7.43 -10.63
N ALA A 129 -11.60 7.89 -9.59
CA ALA A 129 -12.56 7.09 -8.83
C ALA A 129 -13.73 6.61 -9.71
N GLU A 130 -14.26 7.48 -10.57
CA GLU A 130 -15.30 7.11 -11.55
C GLU A 130 -14.81 5.99 -12.48
N GLN A 131 -13.62 6.15 -13.06
CA GLN A 131 -13.03 5.16 -13.96
C GLN A 131 -12.82 3.80 -13.28
N THR A 132 -12.32 3.79 -12.04
CA THR A 132 -12.14 2.56 -11.28
C THR A 132 -13.48 1.91 -10.94
N MET A 133 -14.49 2.69 -10.57
CA MET A 133 -15.84 2.20 -10.32
C MET A 133 -16.47 1.57 -11.56
N GLU A 134 -16.36 2.22 -12.72
CA GLU A 134 -16.82 1.67 -14.00
C GLU A 134 -16.12 0.34 -14.34
N LYS A 135 -14.81 0.24 -14.12
CA LYS A 135 -14.05 -1.00 -14.33
C LYS A 135 -14.57 -2.14 -13.44
N ILE A 136 -14.78 -1.88 -12.15
CA ILE A 136 -15.30 -2.86 -11.19
C ILE A 136 -16.72 -3.31 -11.57
N LEU A 137 -17.61 -2.36 -11.87
CA LEU A 137 -19.00 -2.65 -12.23
C LEU A 137 -19.11 -3.35 -13.60
N GLY A 138 -18.26 -2.96 -14.57
CA GLY A 138 -18.16 -3.59 -15.88
C GLY A 138 -17.68 -5.04 -15.81
N ALA A 139 -16.71 -5.34 -14.94
CA ALA A 139 -16.23 -6.69 -14.69
C ALA A 139 -17.28 -7.58 -14.00
N THR A 140 -18.23 -6.99 -13.26
CA THR A 140 -19.26 -7.72 -12.50
C THR A 140 -20.48 -8.10 -13.35
N ARG A 141 -20.63 -7.55 -14.57
CA ARG A 141 -21.71 -7.97 -15.48
C ARG A 141 -21.41 -9.39 -16.00
N PRO A 142 -22.25 -10.41 -15.69
CA PRO A 142 -22.09 -11.70 -16.34
C PRO A 142 -22.24 -11.50 -17.84
N ALA A 143 -21.34 -12.09 -18.62
CA ALA A 143 -21.32 -11.97 -20.07
C ALA A 143 -22.67 -12.41 -20.66
N GLN A 144 -23.59 -11.46 -20.87
CA GLN A 144 -24.74 -11.64 -21.75
C GLN A 144 -24.23 -11.58 -23.19
N LYS A 145 -23.44 -12.59 -23.59
CA LYS A 145 -23.27 -12.91 -25.00
C LYS A 145 -24.59 -13.49 -25.49
N SER A 146 -25.46 -12.58 -25.93
CA SER A 146 -26.26 -12.72 -27.15
C SER A 146 -26.96 -14.08 -27.35
N LYS A 147 -28.21 -14.17 -26.88
CA LYS A 147 -29.25 -15.06 -27.46
C LYS A 147 -29.61 -14.73 -28.92
N LYS A 148 -28.84 -13.88 -29.61
CA LYS A 148 -29.07 -13.52 -31.03
C LYS A 148 -28.54 -14.57 -32.02
N ALA A 149 -27.94 -15.67 -31.54
CA ALA A 149 -27.49 -16.80 -32.37
C ALA A 149 -28.46 -18.01 -32.36
N GLN A 150 -29.60 -17.96 -31.66
CA GLN A 150 -30.59 -19.05 -31.62
C GLN A 150 -31.89 -18.75 -32.41
N MET A 151 -31.91 -17.72 -33.26
CA MET A 151 -33.07 -17.38 -34.12
C MET A 151 -32.73 -17.34 -35.62
N LEU A 152 -31.68 -18.06 -36.05
CA LEU A 152 -31.36 -18.26 -37.48
C LEU A 152 -31.23 -19.74 -37.85
N ALA A 153 -31.84 -20.63 -37.07
CA ALA A 153 -31.94 -22.06 -37.37
C ALA A 153 -33.36 -22.60 -37.13
N ALA A 154 -34.37 -21.84 -37.59
CA ALA A 154 -35.75 -22.29 -37.73
C ALA A 154 -36.23 -22.00 -39.15
#